data_AF-A0A7X3VYX3-F1
#
_entry.id   AF-A0A7X3VYX3-F1
#
_cell.length_a   1.000
_cell.length_b   1.000
_cell.length_c   1.000
_cell.angle_alpha   90.00
_cell.angle_beta   90.00
_cell.angle_gamma   90.00
#
_symmetry.space_group_name_H-M   'P 1'
#
loop_
_entity.id
_entity.type
_entity.pdbx_description
1 polymer ?
#
loop_
_entity_poly.entity_id
_entity_poly.type
_entity_poly.pdbx_seq_one_letter_code
_entity_poly.pdbx_strand_id
1 'polypeptide(L)'
;MREGEYKNGKKHGPWKLYYPNGQLKSEATFHEGLYTGYYCSYHENGAKKFEGRYAPIRGNSRDGRKEGKWLIHNRDGVLEERIVYDRGRIVERVALVDSG
;
A
#
# COMPACT_ATOMS: atom_id res chain seq x y z
N MET A 1 -16.40 -5.44 -2.05
CA MET A 1 -16.85 -4.28 -2.86
C MET A 1 -15.62 -3.49 -3.33
N ARG A 2 -15.73 -2.67 -4.38
CA ARG A 2 -14.65 -1.77 -4.83
C ARG A 2 -15.22 -0.42 -5.28
N GLU A 3 -14.49 0.65 -5.01
CA GLU A 3 -14.88 2.01 -5.32
C GLU A 3 -13.66 2.73 -5.90
N GLY A 4 -13.86 3.46 -6.99
CA GLY A 4 -12.81 4.19 -7.69
C GLY A 4 -13.12 4.35 -9.16
N GLU A 5 -12.32 5.17 -9.83
CA GLU A 5 -12.56 5.56 -11.21
C GLU A 5 -11.70 4.75 -12.19
N TYR A 6 -12.27 4.51 -13.37
CA TYR A 6 -11.55 3.99 -14.52
C TYR A 6 -11.34 5.09 -15.54
N LYS A 7 -10.12 5.20 -16.07
CA LYS A 7 -9.77 6.02 -17.22
C LYS A 7 -9.16 5.12 -18.28
N ASN A 8 -9.70 5.15 -19.50
CA ASN A 8 -9.26 4.28 -20.61
C ASN A 8 -9.23 2.78 -20.25
N GLY A 9 -10.22 2.31 -19.49
CA GLY A 9 -10.30 0.92 -19.03
C GLY A 9 -9.32 0.54 -17.91
N LYS A 10 -8.54 1.48 -17.39
CA LYS A 10 -7.55 1.24 -16.32
C LYS A 10 -7.90 2.05 -15.06
N LYS A 11 -7.57 1.52 -13.87
CA LYS A 11 -7.78 2.22 -12.60
C LYS A 11 -7.05 3.57 -12.60
N HIS A 12 -7.71 4.61 -12.14
CA HIS A 12 -7.17 5.95 -12.06
C HIS A 12 -7.66 6.65 -10.79
N GLY A 13 -6.81 7.49 -10.19
CA GLY A 13 -7.15 8.24 -8.99
C GLY A 13 -7.23 7.39 -7.73
N PRO A 14 -7.94 7.87 -6.68
CA PRO A 14 -8.10 7.14 -5.43
C PRO A 14 -9.02 5.93 -5.62
N TRP A 15 -8.67 4.84 -4.97
CA TRP A 15 -9.38 3.57 -5.01
C TRP A 15 -9.50 2.99 -3.61
N LYS A 16 -10.68 2.45 -3.31
CA LYS A 16 -10.97 1.70 -2.10
C LYS A 16 -11.44 0.29 -2.47
N LEU A 17 -10.97 -0.67 -1.70
CA LEU A 17 -11.37 -2.07 -1.77
C LEU A 17 -11.90 -2.45 -0.40
N TYR A 18 -12.96 -3.24 -0.36
CA TYR A 18 -13.64 -3.63 0.88
C TYR A 18 -13.72 -5.15 0.98
N TYR A 19 -13.57 -5.65 2.20
CA TYR A 19 -13.83 -7.04 2.57
C TYR A 19 -15.31 -7.41 2.40
N PRO A 20 -15.66 -8.72 2.39
CA PRO A 20 -17.06 -9.15 2.35
C PRO A 20 -17.90 -8.63 3.51
N ASN A 21 -17.29 -8.41 4.68
CA ASN A 21 -17.92 -7.83 5.86
C ASN A 21 -18.16 -6.31 5.77
N GLY A 22 -17.84 -5.68 4.63
CA GLY A 22 -18.01 -4.25 4.40
C GLY A 22 -16.86 -3.38 4.94
N GLN A 23 -15.92 -3.92 5.70
CA GLN A 23 -14.78 -3.15 6.20
C GLN A 23 -13.79 -2.84 5.09
N LEU A 24 -13.08 -1.71 5.24
CA LEU A 24 -12.06 -1.29 4.30
C LEU A 24 -10.91 -2.31 4.30
N LYS A 25 -10.57 -2.80 3.11
CA LYS A 25 -9.47 -3.75 2.87
C LYS A 25 -8.20 -3.04 2.44
N SER A 26 -8.34 -2.05 1.56
CA SER A 26 -7.22 -1.20 1.17
C SER A 26 -7.69 0.06 0.50
N GLU A 27 -6.88 1.10 0.63
CA GLU A 27 -6.96 2.34 -0.12
C GLU A 27 -5.63 2.60 -0.83
N ALA A 28 -5.72 3.04 -2.07
CA ALA A 28 -4.55 3.24 -2.91
C ALA A 28 -4.81 4.29 -3.97
N THR A 29 -3.76 4.94 -4.46
CA THR A 29 -3.86 5.78 -5.66
C THR A 29 -3.33 5.03 -6.88
N PHE A 30 -4.03 5.14 -8.00
CA PHE A 30 -3.66 4.53 -9.27
C PHE A 30 -3.45 5.57 -10.37
N HIS A 31 -2.49 5.30 -11.25
CA HIS A 31 -2.31 6.01 -12.51
C HIS A 31 -2.15 4.99 -13.63
N GLU A 32 -3.10 4.97 -14.57
CA GLU A 32 -3.15 4.02 -15.69
C GLU A 32 -3.02 2.55 -15.24
N GLY A 33 -3.71 2.19 -14.15
CA GLY A 33 -3.73 0.83 -13.61
C GLY A 33 -2.53 0.48 -12.73
N LEU A 34 -1.53 1.35 -12.63
CA LEU A 34 -0.35 1.16 -11.79
C LEU A 34 -0.50 1.88 -10.45
N TYR A 35 -0.03 1.28 -9.37
CA TYR A 35 0.02 1.94 -8.07
C TYR A 35 0.93 3.17 -8.11
N THR A 36 0.50 4.25 -7.47
CA THR A 36 1.30 5.45 -7.28
C THR A 36 0.89 6.15 -6.00
N GLY A 37 1.77 6.97 -5.40
CA GLY A 37 1.41 7.74 -4.22
C GLY A 37 1.06 6.85 -3.02
N TYR A 38 0.11 7.29 -2.21
CA TYR A 38 -0.24 6.62 -0.95
C TYR A 38 -0.85 5.23 -1.18
N TYR A 39 -0.48 4.30 -0.31
CA TYR A 39 -1.08 2.98 -0.20
C TYR A 39 -1.25 2.62 1.27
N CYS A 40 -2.44 2.14 1.63
CA CYS A 40 -2.70 1.51 2.91
C CYS A 40 -3.59 0.28 2.72
N SER A 41 -3.33 -0.76 3.48
CA SER A 41 -4.17 -1.94 3.59
C SER A 41 -4.42 -2.27 5.04
N TYR A 42 -5.53 -2.94 5.28
CA TYR A 42 -6.09 -3.17 6.61
C TYR A 42 -6.31 -4.66 6.82
N HIS A 43 -6.31 -5.10 8.06
CA HIS A 43 -6.81 -6.41 8.48
C HIS A 43 -8.35 -6.39 8.50
N GLU A 44 -8.97 -7.57 8.58
CA GLU A 44 -10.44 -7.70 8.61
C GLU A 44 -11.12 -7.17 9.87
N ASN A 45 -10.34 -6.72 10.86
CA ASN A 45 -10.82 -6.01 12.05
C ASN A 45 -10.66 -4.49 11.94
N GLY A 46 -10.17 -3.98 10.80
CA GLY A 46 -9.94 -2.56 10.55
C GLY A 46 -8.57 -2.04 11.01
N ALA A 47 -7.75 -2.85 11.68
CA ALA A 47 -6.39 -2.45 12.02
C ALA A 47 -5.55 -2.26 10.74
N LYS A 48 -4.67 -1.26 10.70
CA LYS A 48 -3.72 -1.14 9.59
C LYS A 48 -2.87 -2.41 9.51
N LYS A 49 -2.55 -2.82 8.30
CA LYS A 49 -1.71 -3.98 8.00
C LYS A 49 -0.42 -3.56 7.31
N PHE A 50 -0.55 -2.75 6.27
CA PHE A 50 0.58 -2.19 5.54
C PHE A 50 0.27 -0.76 5.18
N GLU A 51 1.21 0.16 5.40
CA GLU A 51 1.13 1.49 4.81
C GLU A 51 2.48 1.96 4.27
N GLY A 52 2.44 2.74 3.20
CA GLY A 52 3.62 3.25 2.54
C GLY A 52 3.28 4.04 1.29
N ARG A 53 4.30 4.25 0.46
CA ARG A 53 4.17 5.01 -0.77
C ARG A 53 4.76 4.26 -1.96
N TYR A 54 4.10 4.41 -3.10
CA TYR A 54 4.61 4.05 -4.40
C TYR A 54 5.14 5.30 -5.11
N ALA A 55 6.23 5.12 -5.86
CA ALA A 55 6.82 6.18 -6.66
C ALA A 55 5.82 6.75 -7.68
N PRO A 56 5.92 8.06 -8.01
CA PRO A 56 5.22 8.62 -9.15
C PRO A 56 5.58 7.88 -10.44
N ILE A 57 4.59 7.59 -11.28
CA ILE A 57 4.83 7.04 -12.61
C ILE A 57 5.50 8.14 -13.45
N ARG A 58 6.72 7.89 -13.94
CA ARG A 58 7.47 8.81 -14.81
C ARG A 58 7.97 8.09 -16.05
N GLY A 59 7.80 8.69 -17.22
CA GLY A 59 8.26 8.13 -18.50
C GLY A 59 7.78 6.70 -18.72
N ASN A 60 8.69 5.81 -19.12
CA ASN A 60 8.40 4.41 -19.43
C ASN A 60 8.40 3.48 -18.18
N SER A 61 8.09 4.01 -17.00
CA SER A 61 7.99 3.20 -15.78
C SER A 61 6.92 2.13 -15.95
N ARG A 62 7.33 0.86 -15.93
CA ARG A 62 6.43 -0.29 -16.14
C ARG A 62 5.65 -0.68 -14.88
N ASP A 63 6.03 -0.16 -13.72
CA ASP A 63 5.46 -0.51 -12.43
C ASP A 63 5.49 0.65 -11.43
N GLY A 64 4.50 0.64 -10.53
CA GLY A 64 4.56 1.40 -9.29
C GLY A 64 5.55 0.72 -8.36
N ARG A 65 6.70 1.35 -8.09
CA ARG A 65 7.71 0.81 -7.18
C ARG A 65 7.50 1.32 -5.77
N LYS A 66 7.66 0.44 -4.77
CA LYS A 66 7.68 0.86 -3.38
C LYS A 66 8.81 1.87 -3.17
N GLU A 67 8.50 2.95 -2.46
CA GLU A 67 9.45 4.03 -2.16
C GLU A 67 9.26 4.51 -0.71
N GLY A 68 10.38 4.89 -0.08
CA GLY A 68 10.39 5.41 1.28
C GLY A 68 10.03 4.34 2.32
N LYS A 69 9.45 4.80 3.42
CA LYS A 69 9.12 3.96 4.58
C LYS A 69 7.84 3.17 4.32
N TRP A 70 7.92 1.88 4.58
CA TRP A 70 6.82 0.94 4.61
C TRP A 70 6.71 0.39 6.02
N LEU A 71 5.51 0.50 6.59
CA LEU A 71 5.20 0.09 7.94
C LEU A 71 4.30 -1.14 7.89
N ILE A 72 4.67 -2.17 8.65
CA ILE A 72 3.96 -3.44 8.76
C ILE A 72 3.41 -3.54 10.17
N HIS A 73 2.11 -3.70 10.29
CA HIS A 73 1.43 -3.79 11.57
C HIS A 73 0.64 -5.10 11.69
N ASN A 74 0.54 -5.62 12.90
CA ASN A 74 -0.29 -6.79 13.19
C ASN A 74 -1.75 -6.42 13.42
N ARG A 75 -2.55 -7.43 13.78
CA ARG A 75 -4.00 -7.27 14.00
C ARG A 75 -4.33 -6.41 15.22
N ASP A 76 -3.40 -6.29 16.18
CA ASP A 76 -3.55 -5.43 17.36
C ASP A 76 -3.10 -4.00 17.08
N GLY A 77 -2.64 -3.71 15.86
CA GLY A 77 -2.13 -2.40 15.46
C GLY A 77 -0.69 -2.14 15.90
N VAL A 78 0.00 -3.15 16.45
CA VAL A 78 1.42 -3.04 16.81
C VAL A 78 2.26 -3.01 15.54
N LEU A 79 3.19 -2.06 15.46
CA LEU A 79 4.16 -1.95 14.38
C LEU A 79 5.22 -3.05 14.54
N GLU A 80 5.17 -4.07 13.69
CA GLU A 80 6.09 -5.22 13.75
C GLU A 80 7.37 -4.96 12.96
N GLU A 81 7.27 -4.31 11.81
CA GLU A 81 8.42 -4.04 10.95
C GLU A 81 8.34 -2.69 10.26
N ARG A 82 9.53 -2.10 10.05
CA ARG A 82 9.75 -0.97 9.17
C ARG A 82 10.73 -1.36 8.07
N ILE A 83 10.36 -1.10 6.82
CA ILE A 83 11.22 -1.31 5.65
C ILE A 83 11.40 0.02 4.92
N VAL A 84 12.62 0.39 4.57
CA VAL A 84 12.90 1.57 3.76
C VAL A 84 13.33 1.13 2.37
N TYR A 85 12.62 1.63 1.36
CA TYR A 85 12.95 1.42 -0.05
C TYR A 85 13.57 2.68 -0.67
N ASP A 86 14.75 2.55 -1.28
CA ASP A 86 15.32 3.54 -2.20
C ASP A 86 15.35 2.96 -3.62
N ARG A 87 14.73 3.66 -4.57
CA ARG A 87 14.67 3.26 -5.99
C ARG A 87 14.25 1.78 -6.20
N GLY A 88 13.31 1.32 -5.38
CA GLY A 88 12.78 -0.05 -5.42
C GLY A 88 13.64 -1.11 -4.72
N ARG A 89 14.77 -0.74 -4.11
CA ARG A 89 15.62 -1.63 -3.33
C ARG A 89 15.42 -1.40 -1.84
N ILE A 90 15.43 -2.46 -1.05
CA ILE A 90 15.45 -2.34 0.41
C ILE A 90 16.82 -1.81 0.82
N VAL A 91 16.84 -0.69 1.53
CA VAL A 91 18.07 -0.11 2.11
C VAL A 91 18.12 -0.24 3.62
N GLU A 92 16.96 -0.46 4.26
CA GLU A 92 16.85 -0.70 5.70
C GLU A 92 15.66 -1.63 5.95
N ARG A 93 15.80 -2.59 6.86
CA ARG A 93 14.71 -3.36 7.44
C ARG A 93 14.96 -3.47 8.95
N VAL A 94 13.95 -3.11 9.73
CA VAL A 94 13.98 -3.17 11.19
C VAL A 94 12.76 -3.95 11.65
N ALA A 95 12.99 -5.10 12.30
CA ALA A 95 11.98 -5.74 13.13
C ALA A 95 11.92 -4.96 14.46
N LEU A 96 10.71 -4.58 14.86
CA LEU A 96 10.44 -3.73 16.01
C LEU A 96 9.76 -4.50 17.15
N VAL A 97 9.40 -5.75 16.89
CA VAL A 97 8.96 -6.72 17.88
C VAL A 97 9.79 -7.98 17.71
N ASP A 98 10.17 -8.60 18.83
CA ASP A 98 10.76 -9.92 18.80
C ASP A 98 9.64 -10.93 18.50
N SER A 99 9.79 -11.67 17.41
CA SER A 99 9.03 -12.91 17.20
C SER A 99 9.52 -13.93 18.23
N GLY A 100 8.91 -13.88 19.42
CA GLY A 100 9.14 -14.84 20.50
C GLY A 100 8.74 -16.27 20.15
#